data_AF-A0A6A3GHZ0-F1
#
_entry.id   AF-A0A6A3GHZ0-F1
#
_cell.length_a   1.000
_cell.length_b   1.000
_cell.length_c   1.000
_cell.angle_alpha   90.00
_cell.angle_beta   90.00
_cell.angle_gamma   90.00
#
_symmetry.space_group_name_H-M   'P 1'
#
loop_
_entity.id
_entity.type
_entity.pdbx_description
1 polymer ?
#
loop_
_entity_poly.entity_id
_entity_poly.type
_entity_poly.pdbx_seq_one_letter_code
_entity_poly.pdbx_strand_id
1 'polypeptide(L)'
;MGLRLASYEEAIFALALPKMPDGILRTTGKVLAGLPLDQAAVVGDVVDRMIASCWSIGAAHYLLAVWRWRVSHFDVLNDVSEAYHATGFRSRLRAGHLDVTSDFLAVLPVDIGLRLRDSICETLGGGWIADVDRQPGSGYCYLIAGAGMRGGTPKRSSSGTIIVKVNQHTGDFKVQHVTSTIYGGANVTTHRAVLLGTLWGLRKCFTQHWETVHVMGDNQDVLQQQLNRAPPRAKQLKGDYWKTRRLADAVAVQSWTTQLREFNRTANELARMAQSTGRDMDWHAGEMPNAGAKWEGITRFIKDDVKQWFLEKAKSTSSKVVEAKV
;
A
#
# COMPACT_ATOMS: atom_id res chain seq x y z
N MET A 1 0.47 37.63 11.46
CA MET A 1 -0.35 38.18 10.34
C MET A 1 -0.88 36.98 9.56
N GLY A 2 -2.13 36.59 9.81
CA GLY A 2 -2.71 35.38 9.23
C GLY A 2 -3.15 35.61 7.79
N LEU A 3 -2.68 34.76 6.88
CA LEU A 3 -3.16 34.70 5.50
C LEU A 3 -4.61 34.20 5.50
N ARG A 4 -5.57 35.12 5.62
CA ARG A 4 -6.96 34.89 5.21
C ARG A 4 -6.99 34.93 3.68
N LEU A 5 -6.89 33.76 3.06
CA LEU A 5 -7.19 33.59 1.63
C LEU A 5 -8.66 33.19 1.50
N ALA A 6 -9.41 33.86 0.62
CA ALA A 6 -10.84 33.69 0.40
C ALA A 6 -11.27 32.24 0.03
N SER A 7 -10.31 31.37 -0.31
CA SER A 7 -10.52 29.94 -0.57
C SER A 7 -10.73 29.08 0.69
N TYR A 8 -10.74 29.66 1.90
CA TYR A 8 -10.96 28.93 3.15
C TYR A 8 -12.43 28.56 3.42
N GLU A 9 -13.40 29.21 2.77
CA GLU A 9 -14.82 29.16 3.19
C GLU A 9 -15.74 28.25 2.37
N GLU A 10 -15.32 27.68 1.23
CA GLU A 10 -16.21 26.82 0.42
C GLU A 10 -16.08 25.32 0.66
N ALA A 11 -15.30 24.90 1.66
CA ALA A 11 -15.38 23.52 2.11
C ALA A 11 -16.50 23.40 3.17
N ILE A 12 -17.76 23.37 2.70
CA ILE A 12 -18.92 23.12 3.56
C ILE A 12 -18.82 21.66 4.03
N PHE A 13 -18.21 21.46 5.20
CA PHE A 13 -18.19 20.17 5.87
C PHE A 13 -19.40 20.04 6.78
N ALA A 14 -20.38 19.26 6.34
CA ALA A 14 -21.39 18.76 7.26
C ALA A 14 -20.78 17.61 8.08
N LEU A 15 -20.84 17.73 9.41
CA LEU A 15 -20.62 16.63 10.37
C LEU A 15 -21.80 15.65 10.39
N ALA A 16 -22.75 15.80 9.46
CA ALA A 16 -23.74 14.79 9.18
C ALA A 16 -23.01 13.56 8.68
N LEU A 17 -22.84 12.58 9.58
CA LEU A 17 -22.54 11.22 9.16
C LEU A 17 -23.56 10.87 8.07
N PRO A 18 -23.13 10.34 6.91
CA PRO A 18 -24.08 9.90 5.91
C PRO A 18 -25.12 8.99 6.58
N LYS A 19 -26.37 9.00 6.14
CA LYS A 19 -27.27 7.95 6.61
C LYS A 19 -26.68 6.60 6.19
N MET A 20 -26.90 5.56 6.99
CA MET A 20 -26.52 4.20 6.59
C MET A 20 -27.10 3.94 5.19
N PRO A 21 -26.33 3.41 4.22
CA PRO A 21 -26.78 3.33 2.83
C PRO A 21 -28.10 2.57 2.69
N ASP A 22 -29.05 3.19 1.99
CA ASP A 22 -30.36 2.62 1.67
C ASP A 22 -30.17 1.42 0.74
N GLY A 23 -29.95 0.25 1.32
CA GLY A 23 -29.63 -0.96 0.57
C GLY A 23 -28.95 -2.03 1.40
N ILE A 24 -28.16 -1.67 2.40
CA ILE A 24 -27.36 -2.66 3.15
C ILE A 24 -28.24 -3.63 3.94
N LEU A 25 -29.27 -3.11 4.62
CA LEU A 25 -30.26 -3.95 5.31
C LEU A 25 -31.06 -4.81 4.34
N ARG A 26 -31.30 -4.32 3.12
CA ARG A 26 -32.02 -5.07 2.09
C ARG A 26 -31.16 -6.22 1.56
N THR A 27 -29.88 -5.98 1.30
CA THR A 27 -28.98 -6.97 0.72
C THR A 27 -28.56 -8.02 1.73
N THR A 28 -28.31 -7.66 2.99
CA THR A 28 -28.08 -8.64 4.07
C THR A 28 -29.36 -9.38 4.45
N GLY A 29 -30.52 -8.69 4.49
CA GLY A 29 -31.82 -9.31 4.72
C GLY A 29 -32.18 -10.39 3.69
N LYS A 30 -31.79 -10.22 2.41
CA LYS A 30 -31.94 -11.26 1.38
C LYS A 30 -31.10 -12.51 1.66
N VAL A 31 -29.90 -12.35 2.25
CA VAL A 31 -29.06 -13.49 2.62
C VAL A 31 -29.66 -14.23 3.82
N LEU A 32 -30.13 -13.49 4.83
CA LEU A 32 -30.77 -14.05 6.02
C LEU A 32 -32.10 -14.76 5.71
N ALA A 33 -32.90 -14.23 4.79
CA ALA A 33 -34.16 -14.83 4.37
C ALA A 33 -34.01 -16.22 3.72
N GLY A 34 -32.81 -16.57 3.26
CA GLY A 34 -32.50 -17.89 2.71
C GLY A 34 -32.10 -18.93 3.76
N LEU A 35 -32.05 -18.57 5.05
CA LEU A 35 -31.62 -19.45 6.13
C LEU A 35 -32.81 -19.99 6.94
N PRO A 36 -32.68 -21.18 7.57
CA PRO A 36 -33.59 -21.65 8.61
C PRO A 36 -33.72 -20.63 9.75
N LEU A 37 -34.91 -20.52 10.37
CA LEU A 37 -35.23 -19.47 11.35
C LEU A 37 -34.31 -19.46 12.58
N ASP A 38 -33.89 -20.64 13.04
CA ASP A 38 -32.96 -20.84 14.15
C ASP A 38 -31.54 -20.34 13.80
N GLN A 39 -31.10 -20.55 12.57
CA GLN A 39 -29.81 -20.05 12.08
C GLN A 39 -29.85 -18.55 11.77
N ALA A 40 -30.96 -18.05 11.25
CA ALA A 40 -31.13 -16.65 10.87
C ALA A 40 -30.99 -15.70 12.07
N ALA A 41 -31.49 -16.09 13.25
CA ALA A 41 -31.36 -15.30 14.47
C ALA A 41 -29.90 -15.17 14.93
N VAL A 42 -29.16 -16.29 14.98
CA VAL A 42 -27.75 -16.31 15.38
C VAL A 42 -26.86 -15.55 14.40
N VAL A 43 -27.10 -15.72 13.09
CA VAL A 43 -26.37 -15.00 12.05
C VAL A 43 -26.74 -13.51 12.02
N GLY A 44 -27.99 -13.17 12.33
CA GLY A 44 -28.49 -11.79 12.37
C GLY A 44 -27.68 -10.90 13.32
N ASP A 45 -27.47 -11.34 14.56
CA ASP A 45 -26.68 -10.58 15.55
C ASP A 45 -25.22 -10.38 15.13
N VAL A 46 -24.65 -11.33 14.39
CA VAL A 46 -23.29 -11.21 13.84
C VAL A 46 -23.26 -10.23 12.67
N VAL A 47 -24.26 -10.27 11.81
CA VAL A 47 -24.41 -9.36 10.66
C VAL A 47 -24.56 -7.91 11.13
N ASP A 48 -25.37 -7.65 12.14
CA ASP A 48 -25.57 -6.30 12.67
C ASP A 48 -24.27 -5.73 13.26
N ARG A 49 -23.51 -6.55 14.00
CA ARG A 49 -22.18 -6.16 14.49
C ARG A 49 -21.20 -5.92 13.36
N MET A 50 -21.22 -6.74 12.31
CA MET A 50 -20.37 -6.57 11.13
C MET A 50 -20.69 -5.27 10.39
N ILE A 51 -21.97 -4.94 10.22
CA ILE A 51 -22.43 -3.67 9.63
C ILE A 51 -21.99 -2.48 10.50
N ALA A 52 -22.21 -2.55 11.81
CA ALA A 52 -21.83 -1.48 12.74
C ALA A 52 -20.31 -1.23 12.76
N SER A 53 -19.50 -2.29 12.72
CA SER A 53 -18.04 -2.18 12.62
C SER A 53 -17.60 -1.60 11.27
N CYS A 54 -18.22 -2.02 10.17
CA CYS A 54 -17.96 -1.45 8.84
C CYS A 54 -18.33 0.04 8.78
N TRP A 55 -19.44 0.42 9.41
CA TRP A 55 -19.85 1.81 9.55
C TRP A 55 -18.85 2.63 10.36
N SER A 56 -18.43 2.10 11.51
CA SER A 56 -17.48 2.76 12.42
C SER A 56 -16.11 2.99 11.76
N ILE A 57 -15.57 1.97 11.07
CA ILE A 57 -14.30 2.12 10.35
C ILE A 57 -14.44 3.08 9.16
N GLY A 58 -15.60 3.11 8.49
CA GLY A 58 -15.92 4.07 7.44
C GLY A 58 -15.90 5.52 7.94
N ALA A 59 -16.57 5.78 9.05
CA ALA A 59 -16.57 7.10 9.71
C ALA A 59 -15.15 7.51 10.16
N ALA A 60 -14.39 6.59 10.76
CA ALA A 60 -13.00 6.85 11.15
C ALA A 60 -12.11 7.17 9.94
N HIS A 61 -12.24 6.43 8.84
CA HIS A 61 -11.52 6.70 7.60
C HIS A 61 -11.92 8.04 6.96
N TYR A 62 -13.19 8.43 7.05
CA TYR A 62 -13.67 9.73 6.57
C TYR A 62 -13.02 10.87 7.37
N LEU A 63 -13.11 10.83 8.70
CA LEU A 63 -12.48 11.83 9.58
C LEU A 63 -10.97 11.90 9.35
N LEU A 64 -10.31 10.75 9.20
CA LEU A 64 -8.88 10.70 8.89
C LEU A 64 -8.55 11.26 7.51
N ALA A 65 -9.39 11.02 6.50
CA ALA A 65 -9.21 11.57 5.16
C ALA A 65 -9.35 13.10 5.17
N VAL A 66 -10.37 13.63 5.85
CA VAL A 66 -10.58 15.07 6.01
C VAL A 66 -9.40 15.72 6.75
N TRP A 67 -8.97 15.14 7.87
CA TRP A 67 -7.81 15.64 8.61
C TRP A 67 -6.54 15.63 7.75
N ARG A 68 -6.30 14.52 7.04
CA ARG A 68 -5.12 14.38 6.15
C ARG A 68 -5.16 15.37 5.01
N TRP A 69 -6.31 15.61 4.40
CA TRP A 69 -6.45 16.62 3.35
C TRP A 69 -6.08 18.01 3.87
N ARG A 70 -6.61 18.38 5.04
CA ARG A 70 -6.28 19.66 5.70
C ARG A 70 -4.79 19.79 6.00
N VAL A 71 -4.14 18.74 6.50
CA VAL A 71 -2.70 18.77 6.78
C VAL A 71 -1.87 18.79 5.50
N SER A 72 -2.29 18.06 4.46
CA SER A 72 -1.58 18.00 3.17
C SER A 72 -1.63 19.32 2.42
N HIS A 73 -2.70 20.12 2.57
CA HIS A 73 -2.87 21.42 1.94
C HIS A 73 -1.74 22.42 2.25
N PHE A 74 -1.06 22.26 3.40
CA PHE A 74 -0.01 23.19 3.83
C PHE A 74 1.40 22.87 3.29
N ASP A 75 1.58 21.80 2.51
CA ASP A 75 2.88 21.46 1.90
C ASP A 75 2.71 21.41 0.36
N VAL A 76 3.35 22.38 -0.30
CA VAL A 76 3.30 22.65 -1.75
C VAL A 76 3.71 21.45 -2.60
N LEU A 77 4.42 20.47 -2.01
CA LEU A 77 4.85 19.25 -2.70
C LEU A 77 3.84 18.10 -2.62
N ASN A 78 2.71 18.27 -1.93
CA ASN A 78 1.65 17.26 -1.89
C ASN A 78 0.69 17.44 -3.07
N ASP A 79 0.30 16.32 -3.67
CA ASP A 79 -0.87 16.29 -4.55
C ASP A 79 -2.12 16.45 -3.68
N VAL A 80 -2.81 17.57 -3.87
CA VAL A 80 -4.05 17.94 -3.16
C VAL A 80 -5.26 17.87 -4.09
N SER A 81 -5.12 17.27 -5.26
CA SER A 81 -6.22 17.08 -6.19
C SER A 81 -7.33 16.23 -5.57
N GLU A 82 -8.57 16.54 -5.94
CA GLU A 82 -9.73 15.77 -5.52
C GLU A 82 -9.60 14.29 -5.94
N ALA A 83 -9.12 14.04 -7.16
CA ALA A 83 -8.89 12.69 -7.67
C ALA A 83 -7.91 11.88 -6.82
N TYR A 84 -6.79 12.49 -6.37
CA TYR A 84 -5.82 11.85 -5.47
C TYR A 84 -6.45 11.48 -4.12
N HIS A 85 -7.17 12.43 -3.51
CA HIS A 85 -7.79 12.22 -2.20
C HIS A 85 -8.96 11.24 -2.25
N ALA A 86 -9.81 11.32 -3.28
CA ALA A 86 -10.94 10.42 -3.49
C ALA A 86 -10.47 8.98 -3.75
N THR A 87 -9.46 8.79 -4.61
CA THR A 87 -8.89 7.46 -4.89
C THR A 87 -8.29 6.86 -3.62
N GLY A 88 -7.46 7.62 -2.90
CA GLY A 88 -6.87 7.14 -1.65
C GLY A 88 -7.90 6.87 -0.56
N PHE A 89 -8.99 7.63 -0.50
CA PHE A 89 -10.09 7.39 0.43
C PHE A 89 -10.86 6.11 0.08
N ARG A 90 -11.22 5.91 -1.20
CA ARG A 90 -11.87 4.70 -1.69
C ARG A 90 -11.04 3.44 -1.40
N SER A 91 -9.74 3.49 -1.68
CA SER A 91 -8.83 2.37 -1.38
C SER A 91 -8.77 2.02 0.11
N ARG A 92 -8.76 3.03 0.99
CA ARG A 92 -8.75 2.82 2.44
C ARG A 92 -10.08 2.28 2.96
N LEU A 93 -11.21 2.81 2.48
CA LEU A 93 -12.52 2.27 2.81
C LEU A 93 -12.64 0.81 2.39
N ARG A 94 -12.22 0.47 1.17
CA ARG A 94 -12.22 -0.91 0.68
C ARG A 94 -11.39 -1.83 1.58
N ALA A 95 -10.16 -1.44 1.89
CA ALA A 95 -9.30 -2.24 2.76
C ALA A 95 -9.89 -2.40 4.17
N GLY A 96 -10.42 -1.32 4.76
CA GLY A 96 -11.04 -1.35 6.09
C GLY A 96 -12.30 -2.22 6.15
N HIS A 97 -13.16 -2.17 5.13
CA HIS A 97 -14.34 -3.05 5.08
C HIS A 97 -13.95 -4.52 4.89
N LEU A 98 -12.96 -4.81 4.04
CA LEU A 98 -12.45 -6.17 3.86
C LEU A 98 -11.83 -6.74 5.14
N ASP A 99 -11.09 -5.92 5.89
CA ASP A 99 -10.48 -6.30 7.17
C ASP A 99 -11.57 -6.65 8.19
N VAL A 100 -12.50 -5.72 8.43
CA VAL A 100 -13.62 -5.93 9.37
C VAL A 100 -14.43 -7.17 9.02
N THR A 101 -14.84 -7.32 7.76
CA THR A 101 -15.66 -8.46 7.33
C THR A 101 -14.90 -9.79 7.41
N SER A 102 -13.58 -9.78 7.20
CA SER A 102 -12.74 -10.99 7.32
C SER A 102 -12.64 -11.48 8.76
N ASP A 103 -12.62 -10.58 9.75
CA ASP A 103 -12.60 -10.94 11.18
C ASP A 103 -13.86 -11.72 11.60
N PHE A 104 -15.00 -11.45 10.96
CA PHE A 104 -16.25 -12.14 11.24
C PHE A 104 -16.39 -13.49 10.52
N LEU A 105 -15.52 -13.81 9.54
CA LEU A 105 -15.57 -15.11 8.83
C LEU A 105 -15.26 -16.30 9.75
N ALA A 106 -14.53 -16.09 10.84
CA ALA A 106 -14.25 -17.14 11.81
C ALA A 106 -15.48 -17.55 12.65
N VAL A 107 -16.50 -16.69 12.71
CA VAL A 107 -17.70 -16.87 13.55
C VAL A 107 -18.91 -17.32 12.73
N LEU A 108 -18.82 -17.25 11.40
CA LEU A 108 -19.90 -17.59 10.48
C LEU A 108 -19.56 -18.85 9.67
N PRO A 109 -20.57 -19.63 9.24
CA PRO A 109 -20.37 -20.60 8.18
C PRO A 109 -19.75 -19.93 6.95
N VAL A 110 -18.71 -20.55 6.38
CA VAL A 110 -17.82 -19.93 5.38
C VAL A 110 -18.60 -19.40 4.16
N ASP A 111 -19.57 -20.16 3.67
CA ASP A 111 -20.39 -19.81 2.52
C ASP A 111 -21.31 -18.60 2.81
N ILE A 112 -21.91 -18.55 3.99
CA ILE A 112 -22.76 -17.45 4.45
C ILE A 112 -21.92 -16.20 4.70
N GLY A 113 -20.78 -16.34 5.38
CA GLY A 113 -19.85 -15.26 5.68
C GLY A 113 -19.30 -14.59 4.42
N LEU A 114 -18.90 -15.38 3.41
CA LEU A 114 -18.42 -14.85 2.13
C LEU A 114 -19.52 -14.08 1.38
N ARG A 115 -20.75 -14.63 1.33
CA ARG A 115 -21.89 -13.94 0.70
C ARG A 115 -22.24 -12.63 1.40
N LEU A 116 -22.19 -12.61 2.73
CA LEU A 116 -22.44 -11.41 3.52
C LEU A 116 -21.34 -10.36 3.33
N ARG A 117 -20.07 -10.78 3.35
CA ARG A 117 -18.92 -9.92 3.05
C ARG A 117 -19.08 -9.24 1.71
N ASP A 118 -19.29 -10.03 0.65
CA ASP A 118 -19.34 -9.52 -0.71
C ASP A 118 -20.52 -8.55 -0.87
N SER A 119 -21.69 -8.91 -0.33
CA SER A 119 -22.89 -8.07 -0.28
C SER A 119 -22.68 -6.74 0.45
N ILE A 120 -22.03 -6.75 1.62
CA ILE A 120 -21.72 -5.54 2.40
C ILE A 120 -20.68 -4.68 1.70
N CYS A 121 -19.59 -5.27 1.20
CA CYS A 121 -18.53 -4.54 0.51
C CYS A 121 -18.99 -3.93 -0.82
N GLU A 122 -19.89 -4.58 -1.53
CA GLU A 122 -20.55 -4.03 -2.72
C GLU A 122 -21.48 -2.86 -2.35
N THR A 123 -22.29 -3.04 -1.31
CA THR A 123 -23.30 -2.04 -0.93
C THR A 123 -22.70 -0.79 -0.30
N LEU A 124 -21.72 -0.94 0.61
CA LEU A 124 -20.96 0.18 1.19
C LEU A 124 -20.00 0.83 0.19
N GLY A 125 -19.73 0.15 -0.93
CA GLY A 125 -18.92 0.63 -2.04
C GLY A 125 -19.71 1.20 -3.22
N GLY A 126 -21.05 1.21 -3.16
CA GLY A 126 -21.97 1.89 -4.08
C GLY A 126 -21.56 1.83 -5.56
N GLY A 127 -21.68 0.65 -6.17
CA GLY A 127 -21.37 0.46 -7.58
C GLY A 127 -19.89 0.72 -7.86
N TRP A 128 -19.03 -0.20 -7.45
CA TRP A 128 -17.77 -0.34 -8.16
C TRP A 128 -18.17 -0.64 -9.60
N ILE A 129 -18.20 0.39 -10.46
CA ILE A 129 -17.74 0.22 -11.82
C ILE A 129 -16.30 -0.24 -11.60
N ALA A 130 -16.15 -1.56 -11.38
CA ALA A 130 -15.18 -2.29 -12.13
C ALA A 130 -15.28 -1.65 -13.50
N ASP A 131 -14.25 -0.91 -13.93
CA ASP A 131 -13.89 -0.97 -15.34
C ASP A 131 -14.30 -2.36 -15.79
N VAL A 132 -15.32 -2.46 -16.64
CA VAL A 132 -15.96 -3.73 -16.97
C VAL A 132 -14.99 -4.61 -17.80
N ASP A 133 -13.72 -4.20 -17.89
CA ASP A 133 -12.54 -4.98 -18.26
C ASP A 133 -11.74 -5.57 -17.07
N ARG A 134 -12.15 -5.36 -15.82
CA ARG A 134 -11.44 -5.90 -14.64
C ARG A 134 -11.75 -7.38 -14.48
N GLN A 135 -10.89 -8.20 -15.08
CA GLN A 135 -10.76 -9.61 -14.74
C GLN A 135 -10.53 -9.77 -13.23
N PRO A 136 -11.18 -10.75 -12.57
CA PRO A 136 -10.91 -11.09 -11.17
C PRO A 136 -9.42 -11.37 -11.01
N GLY A 137 -8.79 -10.58 -10.14
CA GLY A 137 -7.39 -10.67 -9.71
C GLY A 137 -6.48 -11.25 -10.77
N SER A 138 -5.96 -10.41 -11.69
CA SER A 138 -4.76 -10.81 -12.45
C SER A 138 -3.82 -11.39 -11.40
N GLY A 139 -3.45 -12.67 -11.52
CA GLY A 139 -2.73 -13.41 -10.49
C GLY A 139 -1.31 -12.90 -10.31
N TYR A 140 -1.15 -11.59 -10.20
CA TYR A 140 0.02 -10.77 -10.23
C TYR A 140 -0.08 -9.69 -9.16
N CYS A 141 1.06 -9.34 -8.59
CA CYS A 141 1.21 -8.20 -7.70
C CYS A 141 2.46 -7.43 -8.06
N TYR A 142 2.60 -6.22 -7.51
CA TYR A 142 3.78 -5.40 -7.72
C TYR A 142 4.61 -5.38 -6.43
N LEU A 143 5.87 -5.75 -6.55
CA LEU A 143 6.83 -5.73 -5.45
C LEU A 143 7.82 -4.59 -5.67
N ILE A 144 7.90 -3.69 -4.71
CA ILE A 144 8.90 -2.62 -4.63
C ILE A 144 10.03 -3.12 -3.73
N ALA A 145 11.25 -3.24 -4.25
CA ALA A 145 12.43 -3.48 -3.45
C ALA A 145 13.27 -2.22 -3.36
N GLY A 146 13.51 -1.74 -2.14
CA GLY A 146 14.27 -0.51 -1.87
C GLY A 146 15.51 -0.77 -1.04
N ALA A 147 16.61 -0.11 -1.39
CA ALA A 147 17.82 -0.08 -0.58
C ALA A 147 18.42 1.33 -0.58
N GLY A 148 19.15 1.63 0.50
CA GLY A 148 19.90 2.86 0.64
C GLY A 148 21.35 2.56 0.97
N MET A 149 22.25 3.37 0.46
CA MET A 149 23.67 3.26 0.75
C MET A 149 24.23 4.64 1.08
N ARG A 150 25.17 4.68 2.02
CA ARG A 150 25.95 5.89 2.29
C ARG A 150 27.29 5.79 1.56
N GLY A 151 27.66 6.82 0.83
CA GLY A 151 28.96 6.93 0.18
C GLY A 151 30.02 7.46 1.12
N GLY A 152 31.28 7.36 0.66
CA GLY A 152 32.44 7.92 1.34
C GLY A 152 32.44 9.46 1.37
N THR A 153 33.61 10.05 1.51
CA THR A 153 33.82 11.50 1.32
C THR A 153 33.78 11.84 -0.17
N PRO A 154 33.03 12.88 -0.62
CA PRO A 154 32.14 13.78 0.13
C PRO A 154 30.81 13.13 0.54
N LYS A 155 30.20 13.59 1.65
CA LYS A 155 28.94 13.06 2.23
C LYS A 155 27.81 13.00 1.20
N ARG A 156 27.69 11.86 0.51
CA ARG A 156 26.61 11.53 -0.43
C ARG A 156 25.94 10.26 0.05
N SER A 157 24.64 10.15 -0.17
CA SER A 157 23.90 8.89 0.01
C SER A 157 23.18 8.57 -1.28
N SER A 158 22.84 7.32 -1.50
CA SER A 158 22.13 6.89 -2.71
C SER A 158 21.03 5.91 -2.37
N SER A 159 20.05 5.80 -3.26
CA SER A 159 19.02 4.76 -3.23
C SER A 159 19.02 3.95 -4.50
N GLY A 160 18.74 2.67 -4.36
CA GLY A 160 18.35 1.80 -5.45
C GLY A 160 16.92 1.34 -5.22
N THR A 161 16.09 1.38 -6.26
CA THR A 161 14.72 0.89 -6.16
C THR A 161 14.34 0.18 -7.44
N ILE A 162 13.68 -0.96 -7.30
CA ILE A 162 13.19 -1.76 -8.41
C ILE A 162 11.74 -2.14 -8.16
N ILE A 163 10.93 -2.11 -9.22
CA ILE A 163 9.55 -2.54 -9.21
C ILE A 163 9.43 -3.74 -10.15
N VAL A 164 8.93 -4.84 -9.62
CA VAL A 164 8.66 -6.06 -10.39
C VAL A 164 7.19 -6.41 -10.33
N LYS A 165 6.66 -6.89 -11.45
CA LYS A 165 5.36 -7.54 -11.51
C LYS A 165 5.59 -9.03 -11.28
N VAL A 166 5.04 -9.59 -10.21
CA VAL A 166 5.25 -10.99 -9.79
C VAL A 166 3.94 -11.75 -9.91
N ASN A 167 3.94 -12.88 -10.61
CA ASN A 167 2.85 -13.84 -10.60
C ASN A 167 2.73 -14.47 -9.21
N GLN A 168 1.59 -14.29 -8.57
CA GLN A 168 1.32 -14.78 -7.22
C GLN A 168 1.19 -16.30 -7.11
N HIS A 169 1.01 -17.01 -8.22
CA HIS A 169 0.88 -18.47 -8.24
C HIS A 169 2.19 -19.15 -8.60
N THR A 170 2.88 -18.67 -9.64
CA THR A 170 4.12 -19.29 -10.13
C THR A 170 5.38 -18.72 -9.52
N GLY A 171 5.32 -17.49 -8.99
CA GLY A 171 6.50 -16.74 -8.55
C GLY A 171 7.32 -16.14 -9.71
N ASP A 172 6.89 -16.35 -10.96
CA ASP A 172 7.51 -15.73 -12.13
C ASP A 172 7.37 -14.22 -12.04
N PHE A 173 8.36 -13.48 -12.55
CA PHE A 173 8.33 -12.03 -12.46
C PHE A 173 8.81 -11.38 -13.74
N LYS A 174 8.38 -10.12 -13.91
CA LYS A 174 8.86 -9.22 -14.95
C LYS A 174 9.24 -7.88 -14.32
N VAL A 175 10.47 -7.44 -14.53
CA VAL A 175 10.91 -6.10 -14.15
C VAL A 175 10.03 -5.07 -14.86
N GLN A 176 9.57 -4.06 -14.13
CA GLN A 176 8.78 -2.95 -14.68
C GLN A 176 9.61 -1.68 -14.73
N HIS A 177 10.19 -1.29 -13.60
CA HIS A 177 10.95 -0.06 -13.47
C HIS A 177 12.12 -0.20 -12.52
N VAL A 178 13.17 0.56 -12.78
CA VAL A 178 14.39 0.57 -11.98
C VAL A 178 14.89 1.99 -11.84
N THR A 179 15.33 2.37 -10.65
CA THR A 179 16.02 3.63 -10.41
C THR A 179 17.26 3.43 -9.55
N SER A 180 18.22 4.31 -9.79
CA SER A 180 19.43 4.49 -9.01
C SER A 180 19.63 6.00 -8.86
N THR A 181 19.57 6.53 -7.65
CA THR A 181 19.59 7.98 -7.41
C THR A 181 20.65 8.33 -6.37
N ILE A 182 21.40 9.40 -6.59
CA ILE A 182 22.34 9.98 -5.65
C ILE A 182 21.76 11.25 -5.04
N TYR A 183 21.93 11.38 -3.74
CA TYR A 183 21.46 12.51 -2.94
C TYR A 183 22.67 13.23 -2.35
N GLY A 184 22.84 14.48 -2.74
CA GLY A 184 23.84 15.38 -2.18
C GLY A 184 23.34 16.08 -0.92
N GLY A 185 24.21 16.25 0.08
CA GLY A 185 23.96 17.12 1.21
C GLY A 185 24.57 16.61 2.51
N ALA A 186 25.03 17.54 3.35
CA ALA A 186 25.75 17.23 4.60
C ALA A 186 24.97 16.34 5.58
N ASN A 187 23.64 16.28 5.45
CA ASN A 187 22.71 15.60 6.36
C ASN A 187 21.90 14.45 5.71
N VAL A 188 22.24 14.01 4.49
CA VAL A 188 21.52 12.88 3.87
C VAL A 188 22.02 11.58 4.47
N THR A 189 21.20 10.95 5.31
CA THR A 189 21.46 9.66 5.93
C THR A 189 20.96 8.51 5.05
N THR A 190 21.45 7.29 5.32
CA THR A 190 20.95 6.06 4.69
C THR A 190 19.43 5.91 4.86
N HIS A 191 18.88 6.21 6.05
CA HIS A 191 17.42 6.20 6.29
C HIS A 191 16.66 7.12 5.35
N ARG A 192 17.19 8.34 5.14
CA ARG A 192 16.57 9.28 4.22
C ARG A 192 16.60 8.76 2.78
N ALA A 193 17.74 8.19 2.35
CA ALA A 193 17.85 7.61 1.01
C ALA A 193 16.87 6.44 0.79
N VAL A 194 16.71 5.53 1.77
CA VAL A 194 15.71 4.46 1.69
C VAL A 194 14.30 5.03 1.57
N LEU A 195 13.92 6.00 2.41
CA LEU A 195 12.59 6.64 2.34
C LEU A 195 12.32 7.28 0.98
N LEU A 196 13.31 7.98 0.41
CA LEU A 196 13.18 8.63 -0.89
C LEU A 196 13.06 7.62 -2.04
N GLY A 197 13.85 6.54 -2.02
CA GLY A 197 13.74 5.45 -2.99
C GLY A 197 12.37 4.75 -2.93
N THR A 198 11.90 4.41 -1.73
CA THR A 198 10.57 3.83 -1.53
C THR A 198 9.46 4.78 -1.97
N LEU A 199 9.56 6.08 -1.64
CA LEU A 199 8.61 7.10 -2.08
C LEU A 199 8.53 7.16 -3.61
N TRP A 200 9.67 7.11 -4.29
CA TRP A 200 9.72 7.06 -5.76
C TRP A 200 9.00 5.82 -6.30
N GLY A 201 9.24 4.65 -5.72
CA GLY A 201 8.60 3.40 -6.17
C GLY A 201 7.08 3.44 -6.00
N LEU A 202 6.63 3.93 -4.84
CA LEU A 202 5.20 4.09 -4.55
C LEU A 202 4.54 5.11 -5.49
N ARG A 203 5.26 6.17 -5.87
CA ARG A 203 4.77 7.17 -6.85
C ARG A 203 4.56 6.53 -8.21
N LYS A 204 5.50 5.71 -8.69
CA LYS A 204 5.34 5.01 -9.96
C LYS A 204 4.13 4.07 -9.93
N CYS A 205 3.98 3.26 -8.88
CA CYS A 205 2.80 2.40 -8.73
C CYS A 205 1.49 3.20 -8.74
N PHE A 206 1.45 4.34 -8.05
CA PHE A 206 0.28 5.21 -8.04
C PHE A 206 -0.04 5.76 -9.44
N THR A 207 0.94 6.34 -10.12
CA THR A 207 0.75 6.96 -11.45
C THR A 207 0.39 5.97 -12.54
N GLN A 208 0.85 4.72 -12.40
CA GLN A 208 0.57 3.65 -13.36
C GLN A 208 -0.65 2.81 -12.97
N HIS A 209 -1.39 3.23 -11.92
CA HIS A 209 -2.56 2.53 -11.40
C HIS A 209 -2.29 1.05 -11.06
N TRP A 210 -1.09 0.74 -10.58
CA TRP A 210 -0.71 -0.60 -10.18
C TRP A 210 -1.27 -0.95 -8.80
N GLU A 211 -2.16 -1.93 -8.79
CA GLU A 211 -2.84 -2.44 -7.60
C GLU A 211 -2.10 -3.63 -6.97
N THR A 212 -2.39 -3.95 -5.71
CA THR A 212 -1.75 -5.08 -4.99
C THR A 212 -0.24 -4.89 -4.86
N VAL A 213 0.15 -3.85 -4.12
CA VAL A 213 1.56 -3.46 -3.92
C VAL A 213 2.12 -4.06 -2.64
N HIS A 214 3.33 -4.62 -2.72
CA HIS A 214 4.12 -5.06 -1.59
C HIS A 214 5.45 -4.31 -1.57
N VAL A 215 6.01 -4.06 -0.39
CA VAL A 215 7.32 -3.41 -0.24
C VAL A 215 8.26 -4.33 0.51
N MET A 216 9.49 -4.45 0.02
CA MET A 216 10.58 -5.13 0.70
C MET A 216 11.85 -4.28 0.76
N GLY A 217 12.72 -4.59 1.71
CA GLY A 217 14.00 -3.92 1.87
C GLY A 217 14.80 -4.45 3.05
N ASP A 218 16.07 -4.07 3.13
CA ASP A 218 17.02 -4.52 4.16
C ASP A 218 17.20 -3.55 5.33
N ASN A 219 16.55 -2.37 5.25
CA ASN A 219 16.56 -1.41 6.35
C ASN A 219 15.38 -1.65 7.30
N GLN A 220 15.62 -2.49 8.33
CA GLN A 220 14.59 -2.89 9.29
C GLN A 220 13.90 -1.69 9.96
N ASP A 221 14.65 -0.66 10.37
CA ASP A 221 14.10 0.51 11.05
C ASP A 221 13.06 1.25 10.19
N VAL A 222 13.38 1.53 8.93
CA VAL A 222 12.46 2.23 8.02
C VAL A 222 11.23 1.37 7.74
N LEU A 223 11.40 0.07 7.50
CA LEU A 223 10.28 -0.83 7.22
C LEU A 223 9.37 -1.01 8.43
N GLN A 224 9.93 -1.16 9.64
CA GLN A 224 9.16 -1.26 10.87
C GLN A 224 8.43 0.05 11.20
N GLN A 225 9.02 1.21 10.94
CA GLN A 225 8.32 2.50 11.07
C GLN A 225 7.12 2.57 10.13
N GLN A 226 7.26 2.11 8.88
CA GLN A 226 6.16 2.09 7.92
C GLN A 226 5.06 1.09 8.30
N LEU A 227 5.45 -0.11 8.73
CA LEU A 227 4.55 -1.17 9.17
C LEU A 227 3.74 -0.74 10.40
N ASN A 228 4.43 -0.30 11.46
CA ASN A 228 3.82 0.08 12.73
C ASN A 228 3.21 1.49 12.71
N ARG A 229 3.31 2.19 11.58
CA ARG A 229 2.86 3.58 11.39
C ARG A 229 3.45 4.54 12.43
N ALA A 230 4.65 4.22 12.93
CA ALA A 230 5.35 4.99 13.93
C ALA A 230 6.37 5.94 13.26
N PRO A 231 6.18 7.26 13.31
CA PRO A 231 7.12 8.20 12.68
C PRO A 231 8.49 8.16 13.38
N PRO A 232 9.59 8.42 12.64
CA PRO A 232 10.92 8.48 13.22
C PRO A 232 11.04 9.58 14.28
N ARG A 233 11.85 9.33 15.32
CA ARG A 233 12.15 10.33 16.37
C ARG A 233 12.86 11.56 15.80
N ALA A 234 13.75 11.36 14.82
CA ALA A 234 14.52 12.42 14.20
C ALA A 234 13.61 13.37 13.38
N LYS A 235 13.51 14.64 13.80
CA LYS A 235 12.65 15.66 13.19
C LYS A 235 12.84 15.79 11.66
N GLN A 236 14.09 15.74 11.21
CA GLN A 236 14.47 15.86 9.80
C GLN A 236 13.93 14.74 8.87
N LEU A 237 13.56 13.58 9.42
CA LEU A 237 13.04 12.45 8.64
C LEU A 237 11.51 12.39 8.64
N LYS A 238 10.83 13.12 9.52
CA LYS A 238 9.37 13.03 9.68
C LYS A 238 8.62 13.45 8.41
N GLY A 239 9.11 14.46 7.70
CA GLY A 239 8.51 14.91 6.45
C GLY A 239 8.52 13.80 5.38
N ASP A 240 9.69 13.23 5.11
CA ASP A 240 9.86 12.16 4.11
C ASP A 240 9.11 10.89 4.52
N TYR A 241 9.09 10.56 5.82
CA TYR A 241 8.29 9.47 6.38
C TYR A 241 6.80 9.64 6.05
N TRP A 242 6.21 10.80 6.38
CA TRP A 242 4.79 11.04 6.16
C TRP A 242 4.41 11.07 4.68
N LYS A 243 5.28 11.60 3.81
CA LYS A 243 5.09 11.54 2.35
C LYS A 243 5.03 10.09 1.88
N THR A 244 5.99 9.27 2.30
CA THR A 244 6.05 7.84 1.95
C THR A 244 4.83 7.09 2.47
N ARG A 245 4.44 7.31 3.73
CA ARG A 245 3.30 6.64 4.37
C ARG A 245 1.97 7.00 3.72
N ARG A 246 1.75 8.27 3.38
CA ARG A 246 0.53 8.73 2.69
C ARG A 246 0.41 8.07 1.32
N LEU A 247 1.51 7.99 0.59
CA LEU A 247 1.50 7.38 -0.74
C LEU A 247 1.33 5.86 -0.66
N ALA A 248 1.93 5.22 0.35
CA ALA A 248 1.70 3.80 0.63
C ALA A 248 0.24 3.50 0.98
N ASP A 249 -0.43 4.40 1.73
CA ASP A 249 -1.86 4.30 1.98
C ASP A 249 -2.69 4.51 0.70
N ALA A 250 -2.25 5.39 -0.21
CA ALA A 250 -2.96 5.68 -1.46
C ALA A 250 -2.91 4.50 -2.45
N VAL A 251 -1.76 3.81 -2.55
CA VAL A 251 -1.61 2.60 -3.37
C VAL A 251 -2.05 1.31 -2.65
N ALA A 252 -2.58 1.43 -1.43
CA ALA A 252 -2.98 0.31 -0.58
C ALA A 252 -1.89 -0.77 -0.45
N VAL A 253 -0.68 -0.39 -0.02
CA VAL A 253 0.41 -1.35 0.24
C VAL A 253 -0.07 -2.44 1.20
N GLN A 254 0.01 -3.69 0.76
CA GLN A 254 -0.49 -4.87 1.48
C GLN A 254 0.50 -5.40 2.51
N SER A 255 1.80 -5.30 2.25
CA SER A 255 2.82 -5.78 3.19
C SER A 255 4.12 -5.00 3.11
N TRP A 256 4.82 -4.99 4.24
CA TRP A 256 6.19 -4.50 4.40
C TRP A 256 7.03 -5.67 4.90
N THR A 257 8.00 -6.11 4.10
CA THR A 257 8.78 -7.32 4.38
C THR A 257 10.25 -6.96 4.54
N THR A 258 10.79 -7.12 5.75
CA THR A 258 12.23 -6.97 5.99
C THR A 258 12.96 -8.17 5.42
N GLN A 259 13.91 -7.93 4.53
CA GLN A 259 14.78 -8.95 3.94
C GLN A 259 16.19 -8.85 4.53
N LEU A 260 16.92 -9.96 4.52
CA LEU A 260 18.37 -9.87 4.69
C LEU A 260 19.00 -9.18 3.48
N ARG A 261 20.14 -8.52 3.69
CA ARG A 261 20.84 -7.76 2.64
C ARG A 261 21.17 -8.60 1.39
N GLU A 262 21.44 -9.89 1.57
CA GLU A 262 21.72 -10.85 0.50
C GLU A 262 20.50 -11.18 -0.38
N PHE A 263 19.28 -10.96 0.14
CA PHE A 263 18.00 -11.14 -0.56
C PHE A 263 17.32 -9.81 -0.92
N ASN A 264 18.08 -8.71 -0.84
CA ASN A 264 17.74 -7.40 -1.40
C ASN A 264 18.92 -6.88 -2.25
N ARG A 265 19.61 -7.79 -2.94
CA ARG A 265 20.91 -7.51 -3.54
C ARG A 265 20.79 -6.63 -4.77
N THR A 266 19.73 -6.82 -5.56
CA THR A 266 19.47 -5.99 -6.75
C THR A 266 19.35 -4.52 -6.39
N ALA A 267 18.53 -4.18 -5.39
CA ALA A 267 18.36 -2.81 -4.93
C ALA A 267 19.66 -2.23 -4.34
N ASN A 268 20.45 -3.04 -3.64
CA ASN A 268 21.74 -2.63 -3.10
C ASN A 268 22.79 -2.34 -4.19
N GLU A 269 22.85 -3.16 -5.23
CA GLU A 269 23.73 -2.94 -6.38
C GLU A 269 23.33 -1.69 -7.17
N LEU A 270 22.03 -1.41 -7.28
CA LEU A 270 21.54 -0.15 -7.83
C LEU A 270 21.98 1.04 -6.99
N ALA A 271 21.83 0.98 -5.66
CA ALA A 271 22.32 2.05 -4.78
C ALA A 271 23.83 2.25 -4.91
N ARG A 272 24.60 1.16 -5.03
CA ARG A 272 26.06 1.20 -5.24
C ARG A 272 26.42 1.83 -6.58
N MET A 273 25.68 1.52 -7.65
CA MET A 273 25.95 2.08 -8.98
C MET A 273 25.80 3.60 -8.99
N ALA A 274 24.76 4.15 -8.35
CA ALA A 274 24.59 5.61 -8.25
C ALA A 274 25.83 6.26 -7.63
N GLN A 275 26.45 5.63 -6.63
CA GLN A 275 27.67 6.15 -6.02
C GLN A 275 28.89 6.05 -6.92
N SER A 276 29.10 4.87 -7.52
CA SER A 276 30.30 4.65 -8.34
C SER A 276 30.29 5.49 -9.60
N THR A 277 29.12 5.71 -10.19
CA THR A 277 28.95 6.53 -11.40
C THR A 277 28.75 8.01 -11.11
N GLY A 278 28.29 8.35 -9.90
CA GLY A 278 27.92 9.71 -9.52
C GLY A 278 26.74 10.27 -10.31
N ARG A 279 25.93 9.41 -10.96
CA ARG A 279 24.82 9.80 -11.84
C ARG A 279 23.52 9.14 -11.40
N ASP A 280 22.43 9.88 -11.57
CA ASP A 280 21.08 9.34 -11.45
C ASP A 280 20.72 8.55 -12.70
N MET A 281 19.89 7.52 -12.52
CA MET A 281 19.29 6.76 -13.60
C MET A 281 17.85 6.38 -13.22
N ASP A 282 16.92 6.57 -14.15
CA ASP A 282 15.56 6.02 -14.13
C ASP A 282 15.40 5.23 -15.44
N TRP A 283 14.77 4.07 -15.37
CA TRP A 283 14.67 3.16 -16.49
C TRP A 283 13.38 2.32 -16.45
N HIS A 284 12.84 2.01 -17.63
CA HIS A 284 11.58 1.29 -17.86
C HIS A 284 11.74 0.02 -18.73
N ALA A 285 11.01 -1.03 -18.38
CA ALA A 285 11.01 -2.36 -19.01
C ALA A 285 10.82 -2.39 -20.54
N GLY A 286 10.14 -1.42 -21.13
CA GLY A 286 9.96 -1.33 -22.58
C GLY A 286 11.24 -0.96 -23.36
N GLU A 287 12.25 -0.42 -22.68
CA GLU A 287 13.51 0.03 -23.27
C GLU A 287 14.62 -1.04 -23.18
N MET A 288 14.27 -2.27 -22.77
CA MET A 288 15.20 -3.34 -22.36
C MET A 288 15.99 -4.02 -23.46
N PRO A 289 15.54 -4.09 -24.73
CA PRO A 289 16.34 -4.73 -25.78
C PRO A 289 17.66 -4.01 -26.07
N ASN A 290 17.77 -2.70 -25.83
CA ASN A 290 18.91 -1.90 -26.28
C ASN A 290 19.96 -1.61 -25.19
N ALA A 291 19.75 -2.07 -23.94
CA ALA A 291 20.53 -1.61 -22.78
C ALA A 291 21.73 -2.51 -22.39
N GLY A 292 21.94 -3.67 -23.05
CA GLY A 292 23.18 -4.44 -23.03
C GLY A 292 23.55 -5.18 -21.71
N ALA A 293 24.76 -5.78 -21.71
CA ALA A 293 25.34 -6.63 -20.66
C ALA A 293 25.50 -5.96 -19.27
N LYS A 294 25.42 -4.62 -19.20
CA LYS A 294 25.53 -3.85 -17.95
C LYS A 294 24.37 -4.14 -16.98
N TRP A 295 23.19 -4.47 -17.51
CA TRP A 295 22.00 -4.77 -16.72
C TRP A 295 21.90 -6.22 -16.30
N GLU A 296 22.37 -7.14 -17.14
CA GLU A 296 22.40 -8.57 -16.86
C GLU A 296 23.13 -8.86 -15.53
N GLY A 297 24.23 -8.14 -15.28
CA GLY A 297 24.99 -8.25 -14.02
C GLY A 297 24.25 -7.79 -12.75
N ILE A 298 23.20 -6.98 -12.87
CA ILE A 298 22.41 -6.46 -11.74
C ILE A 298 21.09 -7.20 -11.60
N THR A 299 20.41 -7.45 -12.72
CA THR A 299 19.18 -8.22 -12.74
C THR A 299 19.43 -9.70 -12.46
N ARG A 300 20.67 -10.22 -12.53
CA ARG A 300 20.95 -11.62 -12.16
C ARG A 300 20.51 -11.98 -10.74
N PHE A 301 20.50 -11.02 -9.81
CA PHE A 301 20.13 -11.27 -8.41
C PHE A 301 18.63 -11.23 -8.15
N ILE A 302 17.87 -10.63 -9.07
CA ILE A 302 16.46 -10.33 -8.82
C ILE A 302 15.62 -11.61 -8.68
N LYS A 303 16.04 -12.68 -9.36
CA LYS A 303 15.39 -13.99 -9.28
C LYS A 303 15.46 -14.53 -7.85
N ASP A 304 16.61 -14.41 -7.21
CA ASP A 304 16.82 -14.88 -5.85
C ASP A 304 16.11 -13.95 -4.84
N ASP A 305 16.20 -12.63 -5.03
CA ASP A 305 15.51 -11.63 -4.21
C ASP A 305 13.98 -11.87 -4.20
N VAL A 306 13.36 -12.05 -5.38
CA VAL A 306 11.91 -12.29 -5.52
C VAL A 306 11.52 -13.65 -4.97
N LYS A 307 12.32 -14.70 -5.24
CA LYS A 307 12.05 -16.06 -4.73
C LYS A 307 12.04 -16.07 -3.21
N GLN A 308 13.01 -15.43 -2.57
CA GLN A 308 13.05 -15.37 -1.11
C GLN A 308 11.85 -14.61 -0.54
N TRP A 309 11.52 -13.44 -1.09
CA TRP A 309 10.33 -12.70 -0.68
C TRP A 309 9.06 -13.54 -0.77
N PHE A 310 8.91 -14.31 -1.86
CA PHE A 310 7.77 -15.19 -2.08
C PHE A 310 7.67 -16.29 -1.00
N LEU A 311 8.80 -16.89 -0.63
CA LEU A 311 8.87 -17.87 0.47
C LEU A 311 8.49 -17.27 1.83
N GLU A 312 8.95 -16.05 2.14
CA GLU A 312 8.63 -15.38 3.40
C GLU A 312 7.18 -14.93 3.48
N LYS A 313 6.60 -14.51 2.34
CA LYS A 313 5.18 -14.21 2.22
C LYS A 313 4.35 -15.46 2.51
N ALA A 314 4.70 -16.60 1.91
CA ALA A 314 4.01 -17.87 2.14
C ALA A 314 4.07 -18.31 3.61
N LYS A 315 5.24 -18.19 4.27
CA LYS A 315 5.39 -18.48 5.70
C LYS A 315 4.49 -17.57 6.57
N SER A 316 4.47 -16.28 6.26
CA SER A 316 3.67 -15.29 7.00
C SER A 316 2.17 -15.54 6.85
N THR A 317 1.72 -16.01 5.68
CA THR A 317 0.33 -16.45 5.47
C THR A 317 0.02 -17.73 6.24
N SER A 318 0.92 -18.73 6.23
CA SER A 318 0.71 -19.99 6.95
C SER A 318 0.75 -19.85 8.48
N SER A 319 1.63 -19.02 9.03
CA SER A 319 1.70 -18.80 10.49
C SER A 319 0.42 -18.15 11.05
N LYS A 320 -0.20 -17.22 10.30
CA LYS A 320 -1.52 -16.67 10.66
C LYS A 320 -2.64 -17.72 10.68
N VAL A 321 -2.52 -18.78 9.89
CA VAL A 321 -3.49 -19.88 9.84
C VAL A 321 -3.27 -20.87 10.99
N VAL A 322 -2.04 -21.03 11.49
CA VAL A 322 -1.71 -21.97 12.57
C VAL A 322 -1.96 -21.37 13.96
N GLU A 323 -1.80 -20.06 14.15
CA GLU A 323 -2.16 -19.38 15.42
C GLU A 323 -3.68 -19.32 15.66
N ALA A 324 -4.51 -19.74 14.70
CA ALA A 324 -5.96 -19.88 14.83
C ALA A 324 -6.40 -21.26 15.35
N LYS A 325 -5.65 -21.84 16.29
CA LYS A 325 -6.10 -22.99 17.09
C LYS A 325 -6.13 -22.61 18.57
N VAL A 326 -7.35 -22.35 19.05
CA VAL A 326 -7.72 -22.54 20.46
C VAL A 326 -8.03 -24.02 20.66
#